data_AF-A0A191UVN9-F1
#
_entry.id   AF-A0A191UVN9-F1
#
_cell.length_a   1.000
_cell.length_b   1.000
_cell.length_c   1.000
_cell.angle_alpha   90.00
_cell.angle_beta   90.00
_cell.angle_gamma   90.00
#
_symmetry.space_group_name_H-M   'P 1'
#
loop_
_entity.id
_entity.type
_entity.pdbx_description
1 polymer ?
#
loop_
_entity_poly.entity_id
_entity_poly.type
_entity_poly.pdbx_seq_one_letter_code
_entity_poly.pdbx_strand_id
1 'polypeptide(L)'
;MASSPKLPAFDPVDPLGIDDLLDPEDLAIRGTVRDWAADRVLPYVADWYEKGELPGIRELARELGSIGALGMSLEGYGCAGATAVQYGLACLELEAADSGIRSLVSVQGSLAMYAIHRFGSEEQKNRWLPGMASGQVIGCFGLTEPDHGSDPANMRTHAKRDAGGDWVLDGRKMWITNGSVAGVAVVWAQTEEGVRGFVVPADSPGFSAPEIKHKWSLRASVTSELVMDGVRLPADAVLPGVVGLRGPLSCLSHARYGIVWGSMGAARSSFETAVEYAKSREQFGRPIGGFQLTQAKLADMAVELHKGILLAHHLGRRMDAGRLRPEQVSFGKLNNVREAIDICRTARTILGANGISLEYPVMRHATNLESVLTYEGTVEMHQLVLGKALTGLDAFR
;
A
#
# COMPACT_ATOMS: atom_id res chain seq x y z
N MET A 1 -2.09 -46.52 -28.78
CA MET A 1 -2.44 -45.08 -28.77
C MET A 1 -2.13 -44.57 -27.38
N ALA A 2 -1.16 -43.68 -27.21
CA ALA A 2 -0.95 -43.04 -25.92
C ALA A 2 -2.18 -42.15 -25.64
N SER A 3 -2.82 -42.31 -24.47
CA SER A 3 -3.94 -41.46 -24.07
C SER A 3 -3.45 -40.01 -24.05
N SER A 4 -4.09 -39.13 -24.81
CA SER A 4 -3.81 -37.70 -24.72
C SER A 4 -3.91 -37.25 -23.25
N PRO A 5 -2.93 -36.48 -22.76
CA PRO A 5 -2.97 -36.01 -21.38
C PRO A 5 -4.27 -35.23 -21.14
N LYS A 6 -4.99 -35.59 -20.08
CA LYS A 6 -6.23 -34.92 -19.70
C LYS A 6 -5.85 -33.52 -19.20
N LEU A 7 -6.34 -32.48 -19.88
CA LEU A 7 -6.15 -31.10 -19.45
C LEU A 7 -6.81 -30.87 -18.07
N PRO A 8 -6.26 -29.99 -17.22
CA PRO A 8 -6.91 -29.61 -15.98
C PRO A 8 -8.28 -28.96 -16.25
N ALA A 9 -9.18 -29.03 -15.27
CA ALA A 9 -10.45 -28.32 -15.35
C ALA A 9 -10.21 -26.80 -15.31
N PHE A 10 -11.05 -26.02 -15.99
CA PHE A 10 -10.98 -24.56 -15.92
C PHE A 10 -11.35 -24.09 -14.52
N ASP A 11 -10.43 -23.38 -13.87
CA ASP A 11 -10.67 -22.73 -12.60
C ASP A 11 -11.02 -21.24 -12.81
N PRO A 12 -12.25 -20.78 -12.48
CA PRO A 12 -12.61 -19.38 -12.60
C PRO A 12 -11.85 -18.43 -11.67
N VAL A 13 -11.24 -18.92 -10.58
CA VAL A 13 -10.44 -18.10 -9.65
C VAL A 13 -8.95 -18.09 -9.99
N ASP A 14 -8.48 -19.06 -10.79
CA ASP A 14 -7.15 -19.08 -11.39
C ASP A 14 -7.17 -19.56 -12.86
N PRO A 15 -7.78 -18.78 -13.78
CA PRO A 15 -7.99 -19.17 -15.17
C PRO A 15 -6.69 -19.33 -15.98
N LEU A 16 -5.55 -18.85 -15.47
CA LEU A 16 -4.25 -18.93 -16.14
C LEU A 16 -3.26 -19.87 -15.44
N GLY A 17 -3.65 -20.51 -14.34
CA GLY A 17 -2.71 -21.33 -13.55
C GLY A 17 -1.57 -20.50 -12.97
N ILE A 18 -1.83 -19.28 -12.51
CA ILE A 18 -0.82 -18.40 -11.89
C ILE A 18 -0.23 -19.07 -10.64
N ASP A 19 -1.00 -19.90 -9.94
CA ASP A 19 -0.51 -20.64 -8.77
C ASP A 19 0.62 -21.61 -9.13
N ASP A 20 0.73 -22.08 -10.38
CA ASP A 20 1.85 -22.90 -10.86
C ASP A 20 3.19 -22.14 -10.87
N LEU A 21 3.16 -20.81 -10.75
CA LEU A 21 4.34 -19.96 -10.66
C LEU A 21 4.85 -19.75 -9.23
N LEU A 22 4.09 -20.17 -8.22
CA LEU A 22 4.34 -19.89 -6.81
C LEU A 22 4.87 -21.13 -6.09
N ASP A 23 5.82 -20.91 -5.19
CA ASP A 23 6.33 -21.99 -4.35
C ASP A 23 5.30 -22.34 -3.24
N PRO A 24 5.32 -23.56 -2.66
CA PRO A 24 4.39 -23.94 -1.60
C PRO A 24 4.39 -23.00 -0.38
N GLU A 25 5.54 -22.42 -0.06
CA GLU A 25 5.67 -21.44 1.01
C GLU A 25 4.97 -20.11 0.68
N ASP A 26 5.04 -19.67 -0.57
CA ASP A 26 4.33 -18.46 -1.05
C ASP A 26 2.81 -18.66 -0.91
N LEU A 27 2.32 -19.84 -1.29
CA LEU A 27 0.91 -20.21 -1.14
C LEU A 27 0.48 -20.27 0.34
N ALA A 28 1.34 -20.78 1.22
CA ALA A 28 1.07 -20.84 2.66
C ALA A 28 1.00 -19.45 3.31
N ILE A 29 1.90 -18.53 2.93
CA ILE A 29 1.87 -17.14 3.39
C ILE A 29 0.60 -16.44 2.89
N ARG A 30 0.26 -16.61 1.61
CA ARG A 30 -1.00 -16.10 1.06
C ARG A 30 -2.21 -16.60 1.84
N GLY A 31 -2.27 -17.91 2.12
CA GLY A 31 -3.36 -18.51 2.91
C GLY A 31 -3.46 -17.91 4.32
N THR A 32 -2.34 -17.80 5.02
CA THR A 32 -2.29 -17.24 6.39
C THR A 32 -2.84 -15.81 6.44
N VAL A 33 -2.44 -14.95 5.50
CA VAL A 33 -2.91 -13.56 5.46
C VAL A 33 -4.38 -13.47 5.05
N ARG A 34 -4.82 -14.32 4.11
CA ARG A 34 -6.23 -14.41 3.71
C ARG A 34 -7.13 -14.81 4.86
N ASP A 35 -6.75 -15.84 5.61
CA ASP A 35 -7.50 -16.33 6.77
C ASP A 35 -7.58 -15.27 7.87
N TRP A 36 -6.45 -14.61 8.16
CA TRP A 36 -6.44 -13.48 9.10
C TRP A 36 -7.38 -12.36 8.66
N ALA A 37 -7.37 -11.98 7.37
CA ALA A 37 -8.24 -10.92 6.86
C ALA A 37 -9.72 -11.33 6.90
N ALA A 38 -10.02 -12.59 6.62
CA ALA A 38 -11.37 -13.15 6.69
C ALA A 38 -11.93 -13.14 8.12
N ASP A 39 -11.11 -13.43 9.12
CA ASP A 39 -11.54 -13.47 10.52
C ASP A 39 -11.57 -12.07 11.15
N ARG A 40 -10.58 -11.23 10.84
CA ARG A 40 -10.32 -9.99 11.59
C ARG A 40 -10.80 -8.72 10.92
N VAL A 41 -11.02 -8.74 9.60
CA VAL A 41 -11.34 -7.53 8.83
C VAL A 41 -12.72 -7.64 8.19
N LEU A 42 -12.97 -8.68 7.37
CA LEU A 42 -14.18 -8.79 6.57
C LEU A 42 -15.50 -8.66 7.37
N PRO A 43 -15.63 -9.20 8.59
CA PRO A 43 -16.86 -9.08 9.37
C PRO A 43 -17.19 -7.66 9.83
N TYR A 44 -16.20 -6.75 9.82
CA TYR A 44 -16.30 -5.44 10.47
C TYR A 44 -16.07 -4.26 9.51
N VAL A 45 -15.37 -4.47 8.39
CA VAL A 45 -14.90 -3.40 7.50
C VAL A 45 -16.01 -2.52 6.95
N ALA A 46 -17.21 -3.05 6.72
CA ALA A 46 -18.34 -2.26 6.26
C ALA A 46 -18.73 -1.18 7.30
N ASP A 47 -18.84 -1.55 8.57
CA ASP A 47 -19.16 -0.63 9.67
C ASP A 47 -18.02 0.38 9.92
N TRP A 48 -16.77 -0.08 9.87
CA TRP A 48 -15.59 0.78 9.96
C TRP A 48 -15.56 1.84 8.87
N TYR A 49 -15.84 1.43 7.63
CA TYR A 49 -15.88 2.32 6.48
C TYR A 49 -17.03 3.34 6.59
N GLU A 50 -18.22 2.90 6.99
CA GLU A 50 -19.37 3.77 7.20
C GLU A 50 -19.06 4.85 8.24
N LYS A 51 -18.52 4.46 9.39
CA LYS A 51 -18.14 5.38 10.48
C LYS A 51 -16.95 6.28 10.12
N GLY A 52 -16.09 5.85 9.19
CA GLY A 52 -14.87 6.57 8.85
C GLY A 52 -13.78 6.42 9.90
N GLU A 53 -13.70 5.23 10.51
CA GLU A 53 -12.80 4.92 11.61
C GLU A 53 -12.13 3.56 11.35
N LEU A 54 -10.98 3.32 11.99
CA LEU A 54 -10.38 1.98 12.09
C LEU A 54 -10.24 1.62 13.59
N PRO A 55 -11.33 1.20 14.23
CA PRO A 55 -11.31 0.80 15.64
C PRO A 55 -10.26 -0.30 15.87
N GLY A 56 -9.58 -0.26 17.01
CA GLY A 56 -8.63 -1.31 17.37
C GLY A 56 -7.36 -1.36 16.50
N ILE A 57 -6.99 -0.28 15.79
CA ILE A 57 -5.78 -0.27 14.93
C ILE A 57 -4.51 -0.76 15.62
N ARG A 58 -4.35 -0.52 16.93
CA ARG A 58 -3.21 -1.03 17.72
C ARG A 58 -3.26 -2.55 17.93
N GLU A 59 -4.46 -3.12 18.09
CA GLU A 59 -4.64 -4.56 18.18
C GLU A 59 -4.37 -5.22 16.82
N LEU A 60 -4.97 -4.67 15.75
CA LEU A 60 -4.70 -5.12 14.37
C LEU A 60 -3.20 -5.07 14.05
N ALA A 61 -2.49 -4.00 14.44
CA ALA A 61 -1.05 -3.91 14.22
C ALA A 61 -0.28 -5.02 14.95
N ARG A 62 -0.63 -5.35 16.20
CA ARG A 62 0.02 -6.45 16.93
C ARG A 62 -0.26 -7.81 16.31
N GLU A 63 -1.47 -8.03 15.83
CA GLU A 63 -1.84 -9.28 15.15
C GLU A 63 -1.11 -9.44 13.82
N LEU A 64 -1.06 -8.36 13.02
CA LEU A 64 -0.26 -8.30 11.80
C LEU A 64 1.23 -8.55 12.10
N GLY A 65 1.73 -8.02 13.22
CA GLY A 65 3.09 -8.32 13.70
C GLY A 65 3.27 -9.79 14.07
N SER A 66 2.28 -10.41 14.73
CA SER A 66 2.33 -11.81 15.15
C SER A 66 2.35 -12.81 13.99
N ILE A 67 1.75 -12.46 12.85
CA ILE A 67 1.81 -13.25 11.61
C ILE A 67 2.97 -12.82 10.69
N GLY A 68 3.85 -11.92 11.14
CA GLY A 68 5.04 -11.49 10.40
C GLY A 68 4.78 -10.55 9.22
N ALA A 69 3.61 -9.90 9.14
CA ALA A 69 3.24 -9.03 8.02
C ALA A 69 3.90 -7.63 8.06
N LEU A 70 4.38 -7.19 9.22
CA LEU A 70 4.98 -5.86 9.40
C LEU A 70 6.49 -5.90 9.14
N GLY A 71 6.96 -5.14 8.14
CA GLY A 71 8.37 -5.18 7.73
C GLY A 71 8.78 -6.54 7.14
N MET A 72 7.82 -7.27 6.57
CA MET A 72 7.96 -8.67 6.16
C MET A 72 9.21 -8.95 5.30
N SER A 73 9.57 -8.06 4.36
CA SER A 73 10.74 -8.21 3.48
C SER A 73 12.06 -7.69 4.07
N LEU A 74 12.08 -7.23 5.32
CA LEU A 74 13.28 -6.75 6.00
C LEU A 74 13.97 -7.91 6.73
N GLU A 75 15.30 -7.85 6.79
CA GLU A 75 16.11 -8.82 7.53
C GLU A 75 16.47 -8.31 8.93
N GLY A 76 16.49 -9.22 9.91
CA GLY A 76 16.86 -8.94 11.29
C GLY A 76 15.76 -8.24 12.10
N TYR A 77 16.07 -7.89 13.35
CA TYR A 77 15.20 -7.11 14.25
C TYR A 77 13.79 -7.69 14.48
N GLY A 78 13.62 -9.00 14.31
CA GLY A 78 12.31 -9.68 14.44
C GLY A 78 11.43 -9.62 13.19
N CYS A 79 11.95 -9.14 12.06
CA CYS A 79 11.26 -9.19 10.76
C CYS A 79 11.37 -10.57 10.11
N ALA A 80 10.43 -10.90 9.22
CA ALA A 80 10.32 -12.24 8.64
C ALA A 80 11.42 -12.59 7.62
N GLY A 81 12.07 -11.61 6.99
CA GLY A 81 13.05 -11.86 5.92
C GLY A 81 12.44 -12.52 4.68
N ALA A 82 11.16 -12.24 4.40
CA ALA A 82 10.42 -12.85 3.31
C ALA A 82 10.86 -12.32 1.94
N THR A 83 10.59 -13.10 0.89
CA THR A 83 10.80 -12.66 -0.50
C THR A 83 9.86 -11.50 -0.85
N ALA A 84 10.23 -10.74 -1.88
CA ALA A 84 9.37 -9.71 -2.44
C ALA A 84 8.05 -10.30 -2.95
N VAL A 85 8.05 -11.51 -3.54
CA VAL A 85 6.81 -12.18 -3.95
C VAL A 85 5.91 -12.45 -2.75
N GLN A 86 6.45 -12.95 -1.64
CA GLN A 86 5.70 -13.18 -0.40
C GLN A 86 5.10 -11.89 0.18
N TYR A 87 5.87 -10.81 0.23
CA TYR A 87 5.36 -9.50 0.61
C TYR A 87 4.24 -9.00 -0.33
N GLY A 88 4.39 -9.23 -1.64
CA GLY A 88 3.39 -8.92 -2.64
C GLY A 88 2.07 -9.67 -2.41
N LEU A 89 2.15 -10.99 -2.17
CA LEU A 89 0.99 -11.83 -1.86
C LEU A 89 0.30 -11.41 -0.56
N ALA A 90 1.05 -11.03 0.48
CA ALA A 90 0.47 -10.47 1.69
C ALA A 90 -0.31 -9.18 1.38
N CYS A 91 0.26 -8.26 0.59
CA CYS A 91 -0.43 -7.04 0.15
C CYS A 91 -1.68 -7.33 -0.69
N LEU A 92 -1.64 -8.34 -1.57
CA LEU A 92 -2.78 -8.80 -2.37
C LEU A 92 -3.96 -9.19 -1.47
N GLU A 93 -3.72 -10.01 -0.45
CA GLU A 93 -4.78 -10.50 0.44
C GLU A 93 -5.30 -9.40 1.40
N LEU A 94 -4.40 -8.55 1.93
CA LEU A 94 -4.80 -7.44 2.80
C LEU A 94 -5.71 -6.45 2.07
N GLU A 95 -5.41 -6.12 0.81
CA GLU A 95 -6.19 -5.17 0.03
C GLU A 95 -7.44 -5.78 -0.61
N ALA A 96 -7.48 -7.11 -0.80
CA ALA A 96 -8.72 -7.82 -1.08
C ALA A 96 -9.76 -7.64 0.04
N ALA A 97 -9.31 -7.44 1.28
CA ALA A 97 -10.18 -7.04 2.38
C ALA A 97 -10.46 -5.53 2.37
N ASP A 98 -9.41 -4.69 2.46
CA ASP A 98 -9.54 -3.23 2.33
C ASP A 98 -8.19 -2.54 2.08
N SER A 99 -8.18 -1.53 1.22
CA SER A 99 -7.00 -0.70 0.96
C SER A 99 -6.48 0.03 2.21
N GLY A 100 -7.33 0.33 3.20
CA GLY A 100 -6.94 0.91 4.47
C GLY A 100 -6.06 -0.01 5.30
N ILE A 101 -6.37 -1.31 5.32
CA ILE A 101 -5.57 -2.33 6.03
C ILE A 101 -4.22 -2.55 5.34
N ARG A 102 -4.21 -2.68 4.01
CA ARG A 102 -2.93 -2.73 3.28
C ARG A 102 -2.12 -1.44 3.46
N SER A 103 -2.76 -0.27 3.56
CA SER A 103 -2.07 1.01 3.81
C SER A 103 -1.40 1.08 5.17
N LEU A 104 -2.02 0.52 6.22
CA LEU A 104 -1.38 0.36 7.54
C LEU A 104 -0.06 -0.41 7.40
N VAL A 105 -0.08 -1.56 6.72
CA VAL A 105 1.10 -2.42 6.52
C VAL A 105 2.15 -1.76 5.63
N SER A 106 1.75 -1.13 4.52
CA SER A 106 2.68 -0.42 3.63
C SER A 106 3.44 0.68 4.37
N VAL A 107 2.74 1.51 5.14
CA VAL A 107 3.35 2.63 5.87
C VAL A 107 4.25 2.13 6.98
N GLN A 108 3.81 1.12 7.72
CA GLN A 108 4.60 0.50 8.78
C GLN A 108 5.90 -0.09 8.22
N GLY A 109 5.80 -1.03 7.28
CA GLY A 109 6.94 -1.80 6.78
C GLY A 109 7.76 -1.07 5.73
N SER A 110 7.12 -0.68 4.62
CA SER A 110 7.82 -0.20 3.42
C SER A 110 8.23 1.27 3.47
N LEU A 111 7.65 2.05 4.39
CA LEU A 111 8.00 3.46 4.56
C LEU A 111 8.78 3.68 5.85
N ALA A 112 8.15 3.54 7.00
CA ALA A 112 8.75 3.90 8.28
C ALA A 112 9.87 2.91 8.70
N MET A 113 9.58 1.61 8.77
CA MET A 113 10.60 0.60 9.10
C MET A 113 11.70 0.55 8.05
N TYR A 114 11.37 0.54 6.75
CA TYR A 114 12.36 0.54 5.68
C TYR A 114 13.30 1.75 5.76
N ALA A 115 12.81 2.95 6.04
CA ALA A 115 13.66 4.14 6.18
C ALA A 115 14.66 3.99 7.35
N ILE A 116 14.21 3.50 8.51
CA ILE A 116 15.07 3.25 9.68
C ILE A 116 16.05 2.10 9.40
N HIS A 117 15.58 1.00 8.83
CA HIS A 117 16.42 -0.16 8.48
C HIS A 117 17.52 0.19 7.49
N ARG A 118 17.17 0.96 6.46
CA ARG A 118 18.08 1.27 5.35
C ARG A 118 19.04 2.41 5.68
N PHE A 119 18.57 3.43 6.38
CA PHE A 119 19.31 4.69 6.56
C PHE A 119 19.58 5.06 8.00
N GLY A 120 19.00 4.34 8.97
CA GLY A 120 19.21 4.61 10.38
C GLY A 120 20.56 4.11 10.89
N SER A 121 20.99 4.64 12.04
CA SER A 121 22.10 4.07 12.80
C SER A 121 21.71 2.74 13.45
N GLU A 122 22.68 1.95 13.91
CA GLU A 122 22.38 0.70 14.61
C GLU A 122 21.58 0.94 15.90
N GLU A 123 21.83 2.05 16.59
CA GLU A 123 21.08 2.45 17.78
C GLU A 123 19.61 2.72 17.43
N GLN A 124 19.34 3.44 16.34
CA GLN A 124 17.98 3.69 15.86
C GLN A 124 17.28 2.39 15.45
N LYS A 125 17.97 1.50 14.74
CA LYS A 125 17.41 0.20 14.31
C LYS A 125 17.05 -0.67 15.52
N ASN A 126 17.98 -0.84 16.46
CA ASN A 126 17.77 -1.62 17.67
C ASN A 126 16.66 -1.04 18.56
N ARG A 127 16.54 0.29 18.61
CA ARG A 127 15.50 0.98 19.39
C ARG A 127 14.10 0.79 18.80
N TRP A 128 13.94 0.93 17.49
CA TRP A 128 12.62 1.08 16.88
C TRP A 128 12.12 -0.18 16.18
N LEU A 129 12.96 -0.87 15.40
CA LEU A 129 12.50 -1.92 14.50
C LEU A 129 11.84 -3.11 15.22
N PRO A 130 12.33 -3.62 16.37
CA PRO A 130 11.67 -4.74 17.05
C PRO A 130 10.24 -4.40 17.54
N GLY A 131 10.07 -3.19 18.08
CA GLY A 131 8.75 -2.70 18.51
C GLY A 131 7.80 -2.48 17.33
N MET A 132 8.34 -2.07 16.18
CA MET A 132 7.56 -1.88 14.96
C MET A 132 7.19 -3.19 14.27
N ALA A 133 8.10 -4.16 14.21
CA ALA A 133 7.88 -5.48 13.62
C ALA A 133 6.82 -6.26 14.40
N SER A 134 6.84 -6.16 15.74
CA SER A 134 5.82 -6.77 16.61
C SER A 134 4.49 -6.00 16.67
N GLY A 135 4.40 -4.83 16.01
CA GLY A 135 3.20 -3.98 16.04
C GLY A 135 2.94 -3.26 17.38
N GLN A 136 3.88 -3.31 18.33
CA GLN A 136 3.79 -2.58 19.59
C GLN A 136 3.94 -1.07 19.39
N VAL A 137 4.74 -0.67 18.40
CA VAL A 137 4.96 0.72 17.99
C VAL A 137 4.49 0.89 16.54
N ILE A 138 3.53 1.78 16.32
CA ILE A 138 3.11 2.16 14.96
C ILE A 138 3.98 3.32 14.47
N GLY A 139 4.45 3.23 13.23
CA GLY A 139 5.15 4.26 12.51
C GLY A 139 4.28 5.00 11.51
N CYS A 140 4.64 6.25 11.22
CA CYS A 140 4.15 6.99 10.08
C CYS A 140 5.30 7.64 9.30
N PHE A 141 5.02 8.12 8.09
CA PHE A 141 6.02 8.66 7.16
C PHE A 141 5.58 10.04 6.63
N GLY A 142 6.24 11.09 7.10
CA GLY A 142 5.95 12.48 6.80
C GLY A 142 6.80 13.03 5.64
N LEU A 143 6.29 12.94 4.42
CA LEU A 143 6.92 13.54 3.23
C LEU A 143 6.08 14.68 2.67
N THR A 144 4.85 14.36 2.24
CA THR A 144 3.88 15.26 1.63
C THR A 144 3.55 16.43 2.54
N GLU A 145 3.41 17.61 1.94
CA GLU A 145 3.00 18.86 2.60
C GLU A 145 1.74 19.42 1.94
N PRO A 146 1.04 20.37 2.59
CA PRO A 146 -0.15 21.00 1.98
C PRO A 146 0.11 21.55 0.56
N ASP A 147 1.29 22.15 0.36
CA ASP A 147 1.67 22.79 -0.91
C ASP A 147 2.55 21.89 -1.81
N HIS A 148 2.98 20.73 -1.32
CA HIS A 148 3.98 19.88 -1.99
C HIS A 148 3.63 18.39 -1.90
N GLY A 149 3.02 17.87 -2.99
CA GLY A 149 2.73 16.45 -3.18
C GLY A 149 3.62 15.81 -4.25
N SER A 150 3.26 15.98 -5.52
CA SER A 150 4.01 15.44 -6.68
C SER A 150 5.42 16.01 -6.83
N ASP A 151 5.67 17.20 -6.25
CA ASP A 151 6.98 17.86 -6.23
C ASP A 151 7.55 17.96 -4.80
N PRO A 152 8.00 16.83 -4.21
CA PRO A 152 8.57 16.82 -2.87
C PRO A 152 9.94 17.52 -2.80
N ALA A 153 10.55 17.86 -3.94
CA ALA A 153 11.84 18.55 -3.98
C ALA A 153 11.78 19.96 -3.40
N ASN A 154 10.60 20.60 -3.47
CA ASN A 154 10.38 21.95 -3.00
C ASN A 154 9.71 22.03 -1.62
N MET A 155 9.79 20.95 -0.82
CA MET A 155 9.23 20.93 0.54
C MET A 155 9.74 22.10 1.41
N ARG A 156 8.86 22.61 2.28
CA ARG A 156 9.09 23.77 3.16
C ARG A 156 9.36 23.41 4.60
N THR A 157 8.96 22.23 5.06
CA THR A 157 9.37 21.73 6.38
C THR A 157 10.89 21.73 6.42
N HIS A 158 11.46 22.37 7.43
CA HIS A 158 12.90 22.56 7.54
C HIS A 158 13.42 22.09 8.88
N ALA A 159 14.69 21.71 8.90
CA ALA A 159 15.41 21.37 10.11
C ALA A 159 16.74 22.16 10.16
N LYS A 160 17.00 22.78 11.30
CA LYS A 160 18.23 23.54 11.55
C LYS A 160 18.96 22.97 12.75
N ARG A 161 20.28 23.00 12.73
CA ARG A 161 21.07 22.73 13.93
C ARG A 161 21.07 23.95 14.84
N ASP A 162 20.91 23.74 16.14
CA ASP A 162 21.14 24.79 17.12
C ASP A 162 22.61 24.82 17.57
N ALA A 163 22.94 25.76 18.47
CA ALA A 163 24.31 25.94 18.97
C ALA A 163 24.84 24.72 19.76
N GLY A 164 23.95 23.87 20.28
CA GLY A 164 24.31 22.62 20.97
C GLY A 164 24.51 21.43 20.04
N GLY A 165 24.19 21.57 18.75
CA GLY A 165 24.30 20.52 17.74
C GLY A 165 23.01 19.70 17.54
N ASP A 166 22.00 19.95 18.36
CA ASP A 166 20.66 19.37 18.25
C ASP A 166 19.89 19.95 17.07
N TRP A 167 18.86 19.24 16.61
CA TRP A 167 18.01 19.66 15.51
C TRP A 167 16.73 20.33 16.01
N VAL A 168 16.31 21.38 15.32
CA VAL A 168 15.00 22.02 15.51
C VAL A 168 14.24 21.92 14.20
N LEU A 169 13.07 21.27 14.24
CA LEU A 169 12.20 21.02 13.09
C LEU A 169 10.97 21.92 13.15
N ASP A 170 10.68 22.56 12.02
CA ASP A 170 9.52 23.44 11.84
C ASP A 170 8.85 23.18 10.49
N GLY A 171 7.54 22.94 10.51
CA GLY A 171 6.76 22.74 9.31
C GLY A 171 5.46 21.96 9.51
N ARG A 172 4.88 21.54 8.39
CA ARG A 172 3.62 20.80 8.36
C ARG A 172 3.68 19.71 7.30
N LYS A 173 3.26 18.50 7.66
CA LYS A 173 3.04 17.38 6.74
C LYS A 173 1.54 17.11 6.62
N MET A 174 1.10 16.67 5.45
CA MET A 174 -0.32 16.49 5.15
C MET A 174 -0.57 15.14 4.48
N TRP A 175 -1.74 14.55 4.76
CA TRP A 175 -2.15 13.24 4.26
C TRP A 175 -1.30 12.07 4.77
N ILE A 176 -0.87 12.16 6.03
CA ILE A 176 0.04 11.17 6.62
C ILE A 176 -0.76 10.04 7.27
N THR A 177 -0.75 8.89 6.61
CA THR A 177 -1.34 7.65 7.15
C THR A 177 -0.69 7.27 8.49
N ASN A 178 -1.51 6.81 9.43
CA ASN A 178 -1.17 6.47 10.82
C ASN A 178 -0.75 7.63 11.73
N GLY A 179 -0.71 8.88 11.27
CA GLY A 179 -0.09 9.98 12.02
C GLY A 179 -0.58 10.13 13.47
N SER A 180 -1.90 10.18 13.69
CA SER A 180 -2.50 10.38 15.02
C SER A 180 -2.42 9.18 15.95
N VAL A 181 -1.97 8.02 15.45
CA VAL A 181 -1.82 6.78 16.24
C VAL A 181 -0.37 6.28 16.30
N ALA A 182 0.54 6.93 15.58
CA ALA A 182 1.95 6.60 15.55
C ALA A 182 2.60 6.85 16.92
N GLY A 183 3.53 5.97 17.30
CA GLY A 183 4.49 6.23 18.37
C GLY A 183 5.76 6.90 17.86
N VAL A 184 6.03 6.82 16.56
CA VAL A 184 7.20 7.42 15.90
C VAL A 184 6.88 7.85 14.47
N ALA A 185 7.35 9.02 14.07
CA ALA A 185 7.24 9.55 12.72
C ALA A 185 8.62 9.63 12.05
N VAL A 186 8.74 9.11 10.83
CA VAL A 186 9.89 9.41 9.96
C VAL A 186 9.55 10.65 9.15
N VAL A 187 10.14 11.79 9.49
CA VAL A 187 9.85 13.10 8.87
C VAL A 187 10.99 13.50 7.94
N TRP A 188 10.67 13.88 6.71
CA TRP A 188 11.63 14.47 5.77
C TRP A 188 11.55 15.99 5.80
N ALA A 189 12.70 16.64 5.98
CA ALA A 189 12.80 18.09 6.08
C ALA A 189 14.01 18.62 5.31
N GLN A 190 13.90 19.84 4.79
CA GLN A 190 14.99 20.55 4.14
C GLN A 190 16.01 21.04 5.16
N THR A 191 17.29 20.87 4.87
CA THR A 191 18.41 21.41 5.65
C THR A 191 19.38 22.15 4.73
N GLU A 192 20.41 22.78 5.30
CA GLU A 192 21.50 23.39 4.51
C GLU A 192 22.26 22.35 3.66
N GLU A 193 22.27 21.09 4.07
CA GLU A 193 22.91 19.97 3.37
C GLU A 193 21.98 19.32 2.31
N GLY A 194 20.74 19.80 2.19
CA GLY A 194 19.66 19.21 1.42
C GLY A 194 18.65 18.44 2.28
N VAL A 195 17.75 17.69 1.64
CA VAL A 195 16.69 16.95 2.34
C VAL A 195 17.29 15.87 3.26
N ARG A 196 16.90 15.85 4.53
CA ARG A 196 17.29 14.84 5.53
C ARG A 196 16.03 14.19 6.13
N GLY A 197 16.17 12.96 6.60
CA GLY A 197 15.12 12.22 7.31
C GLY A 197 15.40 12.20 8.81
N PHE A 198 14.36 12.33 9.63
CA PHE A 198 14.43 12.40 11.09
C PHE A 198 13.46 11.40 11.72
N VAL A 199 13.91 10.72 12.77
CA VAL A 199 13.07 9.85 13.60
C VAL A 199 12.52 10.68 14.75
N VAL A 200 11.23 11.01 14.69
CA VAL A 200 10.55 11.93 15.61
C VAL A 200 9.61 11.13 16.51
N PRO A 201 9.91 10.94 17.81
CA PRO A 201 8.97 10.38 18.76
C PRO A 201 7.68 11.21 18.81
N ALA A 202 6.51 10.56 18.82
CA ALA A 202 5.23 11.24 18.72
C ALA A 202 4.87 12.09 19.96
N ASP A 203 5.57 11.86 21.08
CA ASP A 203 5.46 12.62 22.33
C ASP A 203 6.47 13.79 22.43
N SER A 204 7.25 14.04 21.38
CA SER A 204 8.19 15.16 21.34
C SER A 204 7.46 16.50 21.52
N PRO A 205 7.92 17.40 22.42
CA PRO A 205 7.33 18.73 22.54
C PRO A 205 7.32 19.49 21.21
N GLY A 206 6.18 20.12 20.88
CA GLY A 206 5.97 20.82 19.61
C GLY A 206 5.46 19.93 18.47
N PHE A 207 5.39 18.61 18.66
CA PHE A 207 4.80 17.69 17.68
C PHE A 207 3.31 17.48 17.97
N SER A 208 2.45 17.57 16.95
CA SER A 208 1.06 17.14 17.04
C SER A 208 0.59 16.52 15.73
N ALA A 209 -0.43 15.67 15.80
CA ALA A 209 -0.94 14.93 14.65
C ALA A 209 -2.48 14.94 14.59
N PRO A 210 -3.11 16.08 14.24
CA PRO A 210 -4.57 16.14 14.10
C PRO A 210 -5.05 15.22 12.98
N GLU A 211 -6.12 14.46 13.24
CA GLU A 211 -6.68 13.52 12.28
C GLU A 211 -7.55 14.24 11.23
N ILE A 212 -7.42 13.81 9.98
CA ILE A 212 -8.21 14.30 8.84
C ILE A 212 -9.56 13.56 8.82
N LYS A 213 -10.65 14.32 8.92
CA LYS A 213 -12.02 13.83 8.88
C LYS A 213 -12.67 14.05 7.50
N HIS A 214 -13.89 13.53 7.33
CA HIS A 214 -14.71 13.74 6.11
C HIS A 214 -14.10 13.22 4.80
N LYS A 215 -13.27 12.17 4.86
CA LYS A 215 -12.74 11.51 3.66
C LYS A 215 -13.83 10.69 2.96
N TRP A 216 -13.86 10.70 1.64
CA TRP A 216 -14.67 9.77 0.85
C TRP A 216 -13.95 8.44 0.64
N SER A 217 -12.62 8.46 0.57
CA SER A 217 -11.73 7.35 0.27
C SER A 217 -10.85 6.99 1.47
N LEU A 218 -10.47 5.72 1.62
CA LEU A 218 -9.69 5.20 2.75
C LEU A 218 -10.30 5.58 4.09
N ARG A 219 -11.61 5.37 4.22
CA ARG A 219 -12.37 5.71 5.42
C ARG A 219 -12.02 4.79 6.60
N ALA A 220 -11.84 3.49 6.35
CA ALA A 220 -11.31 2.52 7.31
C ALA A 220 -9.76 2.64 7.44
N SER A 221 -9.26 3.87 7.62
CA SER A 221 -7.83 4.17 7.77
C SER A 221 -7.63 5.48 8.50
N VAL A 222 -6.59 5.56 9.33
CA VAL A 222 -6.19 6.79 10.02
C VAL A 222 -5.31 7.62 9.10
N THR A 223 -5.67 8.88 8.88
CA THR A 223 -4.87 9.84 8.10
C THR A 223 -4.82 11.16 8.85
N SER A 224 -3.66 11.81 8.86
CA SER A 224 -3.42 12.97 9.71
C SER A 224 -2.66 14.06 8.97
N GLU A 225 -2.81 15.28 9.46
CA GLU A 225 -1.75 16.27 9.37
C GLU A 225 -0.71 15.99 10.46
N LEU A 226 0.56 16.33 10.22
CA LEU A 226 1.58 16.44 11.26
C LEU A 226 2.02 17.89 11.36
N VAL A 227 2.02 18.45 12.56
CA VAL A 227 2.51 19.79 12.84
C VAL A 227 3.78 19.67 13.68
N MET A 228 4.83 20.37 13.25
CA MET A 228 6.08 20.50 13.97
C MET A 228 6.30 21.99 14.23
N ASP A 229 6.15 22.39 15.49
CA ASP A 229 6.35 23.76 15.98
C ASP A 229 7.58 23.78 16.89
N GLY A 230 8.74 24.11 16.32
CA GLY A 230 10.03 24.14 17.02
C GLY A 230 10.41 22.81 17.68
N VAL A 231 10.12 21.67 17.04
CA VAL A 231 10.39 20.33 17.62
C VAL A 231 11.89 20.12 17.77
N ARG A 232 12.35 20.04 19.02
CA ARG A 232 13.76 19.81 19.35
C ARG A 232 14.06 18.32 19.40
N LEU A 233 15.08 17.90 18.69
CA LEU A 233 15.53 16.52 18.60
C LEU A 233 17.04 16.44 18.83
N PRO A 234 17.54 15.38 19.48
CA PRO A 234 18.97 15.20 19.66
C PRO A 234 19.69 15.08 18.31
N ALA A 235 20.99 15.39 18.29
CA ALA A 235 21.81 15.33 17.08
C ALA A 235 21.74 13.98 16.33
N ASP A 236 21.50 12.87 17.05
CA ASP A 236 21.41 11.50 16.55
C ASP A 236 20.00 11.09 16.10
N ALA A 237 18.99 11.98 16.14
CA ALA A 237 17.65 11.70 15.62
C ALA A 237 17.59 11.68 14.08
N VAL A 238 18.59 12.26 13.41
CA VAL A 238 18.69 12.24 11.95
C VAL A 238 19.06 10.84 11.45
N LEU A 239 18.51 10.41 10.32
CA LEU A 239 18.93 9.20 9.61
C LEU A 239 20.31 9.48 8.97
N PRO A 240 21.41 8.88 9.45
CA PRO A 240 22.75 9.22 8.99
C PRO A 240 23.07 8.69 7.58
N GLY A 241 22.41 7.62 7.15
CA GLY A 241 22.74 6.89 5.92
C GLY A 241 22.25 7.55 4.62
N VAL A 242 21.62 8.72 4.67
CA VAL A 242 21.10 9.37 3.46
C VAL A 242 20.99 10.90 3.54
N VAL A 243 21.24 11.53 2.39
CA VAL A 243 21.00 12.95 2.11
C VAL A 243 20.32 13.05 0.74
N GLY A 244 19.40 14.01 0.60
CA GLY A 244 18.66 14.28 -0.62
C GLY A 244 17.45 13.37 -0.85
N LEU A 245 16.72 13.63 -1.94
CA LEU A 245 15.46 12.94 -2.27
C LEU A 245 15.60 11.44 -2.54
N ARG A 246 16.83 10.94 -2.72
CA ARG A 246 17.07 9.49 -2.87
C ARG A 246 16.50 8.70 -1.68
N GLY A 247 16.61 9.24 -0.46
CA GLY A 247 16.07 8.63 0.75
C GLY A 247 14.57 8.37 0.65
N PRO A 248 13.73 9.41 0.62
CA PRO A 248 12.28 9.22 0.57
C PRO A 248 11.83 8.48 -0.69
N LEU A 249 12.39 8.79 -1.87
CA LEU A 249 11.96 8.15 -3.13
C LEU A 249 12.27 6.64 -3.18
N SER A 250 13.32 6.18 -2.50
CA SER A 250 13.59 4.74 -2.37
C SER A 250 12.55 4.04 -1.48
N CYS A 251 12.11 4.68 -0.40
CA CYS A 251 11.03 4.18 0.45
C CYS A 251 9.71 4.09 -0.34
N LEU A 252 9.37 5.16 -1.08
CA LEU A 252 8.19 5.16 -1.96
C LEU A 252 8.29 4.03 -3.00
N SER A 253 9.46 3.79 -3.59
CA SER A 253 9.64 2.70 -4.57
C SER A 253 9.36 1.32 -3.96
N HIS A 254 9.75 1.10 -2.70
CA HIS A 254 9.44 -0.13 -1.96
C HIS A 254 7.95 -0.25 -1.63
N ALA A 255 7.30 0.84 -1.21
CA ALA A 255 5.86 0.87 -0.92
C ALA A 255 5.01 0.66 -2.19
N ARG A 256 5.37 1.33 -3.28
CA ARG A 256 4.75 1.19 -4.61
C ARG A 256 4.73 -0.25 -5.08
N TYR A 257 5.80 -1.01 -4.86
CA TYR A 257 5.84 -2.43 -5.21
C TYR A 257 4.72 -3.23 -4.54
N GLY A 258 4.49 -3.03 -3.22
CA GLY A 258 3.37 -3.66 -2.52
C GLY A 258 2.00 -3.24 -3.07
N ILE A 259 1.86 -1.97 -3.48
CA ILE A 259 0.63 -1.45 -4.10
C ILE A 259 0.34 -2.13 -5.46
N VAL A 260 1.37 -2.48 -6.25
CA VAL A 260 1.19 -3.19 -7.53
C VAL A 260 0.42 -4.49 -7.32
N TRP A 261 0.73 -5.23 -6.26
CA TRP A 261 0.01 -6.44 -5.90
C TRP A 261 -1.34 -6.12 -5.23
N GLY A 262 -1.32 -5.24 -4.23
CA GLY A 262 -2.49 -4.93 -3.43
C GLY A 262 -3.69 -4.46 -4.26
N SER A 263 -3.49 -3.59 -5.25
CA SER A 263 -4.62 -3.10 -6.05
C SER A 263 -5.34 -4.22 -6.81
N MET A 264 -4.63 -5.27 -7.20
CA MET A 264 -5.24 -6.47 -7.79
C MET A 264 -6.05 -7.29 -6.79
N GLY A 265 -5.79 -7.15 -5.48
CA GLY A 265 -6.60 -7.77 -4.43
C GLY A 265 -7.99 -7.14 -4.35
N ALA A 266 -8.06 -5.80 -4.33
CA ALA A 266 -9.33 -5.07 -4.40
C ALA A 266 -10.11 -5.40 -5.69
N ALA A 267 -9.39 -5.51 -6.82
CA ALA A 267 -9.96 -5.91 -8.10
C ALA A 267 -10.49 -7.35 -8.06
N ARG A 268 -9.73 -8.31 -7.51
CA ARG A 268 -10.13 -9.71 -7.33
C ARG A 268 -11.40 -9.83 -6.50
N SER A 269 -11.43 -9.20 -5.31
CA SER A 269 -12.59 -9.19 -4.42
C SER A 269 -13.85 -8.67 -5.13
N SER A 270 -13.72 -7.59 -5.90
CA SER A 270 -14.82 -7.03 -6.69
C SER A 270 -15.26 -7.93 -7.85
N PHE A 271 -14.29 -8.56 -8.54
CA PHE A 271 -14.54 -9.48 -9.65
C PHE A 271 -15.28 -10.74 -9.17
N GLU A 272 -14.76 -11.40 -8.14
CA GLU A 272 -15.34 -12.62 -7.55
C GLU A 272 -16.77 -12.35 -7.07
N THR A 273 -16.98 -11.23 -6.35
CA THR A 273 -18.31 -10.77 -5.94
C THR A 273 -19.26 -10.61 -7.14
N ALA A 274 -18.79 -9.99 -8.23
CA ALA A 274 -19.61 -9.79 -9.43
C ALA A 274 -19.94 -11.10 -10.14
N VAL A 275 -19.01 -12.06 -10.18
CA VAL A 275 -19.24 -13.39 -10.74
C VAL A 275 -20.30 -14.14 -9.93
N GLU A 276 -20.18 -14.16 -8.60
CA GLU A 276 -21.13 -14.83 -7.70
C GLU A 276 -22.52 -14.20 -7.79
N TYR A 277 -22.60 -12.87 -7.76
CA TYR A 277 -23.84 -12.14 -7.92
C TYR A 277 -24.47 -12.41 -9.29
N ALA A 278 -23.65 -12.49 -10.35
CA ALA A 278 -24.14 -12.78 -11.69
C ALA A 278 -24.72 -14.19 -11.85
N LYS A 279 -24.18 -15.17 -11.12
CA LYS A 279 -24.68 -16.56 -11.10
C LYS A 279 -25.98 -16.72 -10.32
N SER A 280 -26.17 -15.95 -9.25
CA SER A 280 -27.30 -16.09 -8.32
C SER A 280 -28.46 -15.15 -8.63
N ARG A 281 -28.20 -13.93 -9.11
CA ARG A 281 -29.26 -12.95 -9.39
C ARG A 281 -29.98 -13.28 -10.68
N GLU A 282 -31.31 -13.42 -10.60
CA GLU A 282 -32.16 -13.63 -11.78
C GLU A 282 -32.82 -12.33 -12.26
N GLN A 283 -32.87 -12.14 -13.58
CA GLN A 283 -33.71 -11.17 -14.28
C GLN A 283 -34.18 -11.76 -15.61
N PHE A 284 -35.38 -11.37 -16.05
CA PHE A 284 -35.99 -11.93 -17.26
C PHE A 284 -36.02 -13.47 -17.27
N GLY A 285 -36.22 -14.08 -16.09
CA GLY A 285 -36.39 -15.54 -15.93
C GLY A 285 -35.11 -16.39 -15.97
N ARG A 286 -33.91 -15.80 -15.84
CA ARG A 286 -32.64 -16.55 -15.76
C ARG A 286 -31.54 -15.76 -15.02
N PRO A 287 -30.45 -16.41 -14.59
CA PRO A 287 -29.28 -15.72 -14.03
C PRO A 287 -28.72 -14.64 -14.95
N ILE A 288 -28.35 -13.48 -14.40
CA ILE A 288 -27.82 -12.36 -15.18
C ILE A 288 -26.46 -12.67 -15.83
N GLY A 289 -25.73 -13.67 -15.33
CA GLY A 289 -24.52 -14.22 -15.94
C GLY A 289 -24.78 -14.97 -17.26
N GLY A 290 -26.03 -15.24 -17.61
CA GLY A 290 -26.42 -15.85 -18.89
C GLY A 290 -26.62 -14.84 -20.04
N PHE A 291 -26.39 -13.54 -19.83
CA PHE A 291 -26.51 -12.51 -20.86
C PHE A 291 -25.15 -12.09 -21.42
N GLN A 292 -25.09 -11.83 -22.73
CA GLN A 292 -23.88 -11.47 -23.45
C GLN A 292 -23.14 -10.27 -22.82
N LEU A 293 -23.87 -9.21 -22.45
CA LEU A 293 -23.27 -8.00 -21.89
C LEU A 293 -22.67 -8.20 -20.49
N THR A 294 -23.23 -9.12 -19.69
CA THR A 294 -22.64 -9.48 -18.39
C THR A 294 -21.37 -10.29 -18.61
N GLN A 295 -21.39 -11.28 -19.51
CA GLN A 295 -20.23 -12.11 -19.81
C GLN A 295 -19.08 -11.30 -20.42
N ALA A 296 -19.37 -10.34 -21.32
CA ALA A 296 -18.36 -9.45 -21.88
C ALA A 296 -17.63 -8.67 -20.77
N LYS A 297 -18.36 -8.05 -19.85
CA LYS A 297 -17.77 -7.36 -18.69
C LYS A 297 -16.92 -8.28 -17.83
N LEU A 298 -17.42 -9.48 -17.51
CA LEU A 298 -16.68 -10.45 -16.71
C LEU A 298 -15.39 -10.90 -17.42
N ALA A 299 -15.44 -11.12 -18.73
CA ALA A 299 -14.26 -11.50 -19.52
C ALA A 299 -13.21 -10.39 -19.54
N ASP A 300 -13.60 -9.15 -19.82
CA ASP A 300 -12.69 -8.00 -19.86
C ASP A 300 -12.03 -7.78 -18.48
N MET A 301 -12.82 -7.84 -17.40
CA MET A 301 -12.28 -7.74 -16.03
C MET A 301 -11.30 -8.87 -15.70
N ALA A 302 -11.62 -10.11 -16.08
CA ALA A 302 -10.75 -11.26 -15.84
C ALA A 302 -9.42 -11.13 -16.57
N VAL A 303 -9.42 -10.67 -17.82
CA VAL A 303 -8.19 -10.48 -18.60
C VAL A 303 -7.26 -9.47 -17.91
N GLU A 304 -7.79 -8.30 -17.51
CA GLU A 304 -6.97 -7.25 -16.90
C GLU A 304 -6.49 -7.61 -15.48
N LEU A 305 -7.33 -8.28 -14.69
CA LEU A 305 -6.95 -8.78 -13.36
C LEU A 305 -5.73 -9.71 -13.44
N HIS A 306 -5.80 -10.72 -14.29
CA HIS A 306 -4.74 -11.74 -14.35
C HIS A 306 -3.48 -11.22 -15.05
N LYS A 307 -3.61 -10.31 -16.04
CA LYS A 307 -2.46 -9.57 -16.60
C LYS A 307 -1.74 -8.77 -15.51
N GLY A 308 -2.49 -8.10 -14.63
CA GLY A 308 -1.94 -7.31 -13.54
C GLY A 308 -1.20 -8.18 -12.51
N ILE A 309 -1.73 -9.36 -12.17
CA ILE A 309 -1.07 -10.31 -11.26
C ILE A 309 0.23 -10.85 -11.88
N LEU A 310 0.22 -11.22 -13.17
CA LEU A 310 1.43 -11.67 -13.87
C LEU A 310 2.51 -10.57 -13.92
N LEU A 311 2.12 -9.32 -14.15
CA LEU A 311 3.02 -8.16 -14.08
C LEU A 311 3.59 -8.01 -12.67
N ALA A 312 2.76 -8.09 -11.63
CA ALA A 312 3.18 -7.99 -10.24
C ALA A 312 4.19 -9.09 -9.87
N HIS A 313 3.89 -10.34 -10.26
CA HIS A 313 4.77 -11.49 -10.07
C HIS A 313 6.12 -11.31 -10.78
N HIS A 314 6.10 -10.88 -12.05
CA HIS A 314 7.32 -10.58 -12.79
C HIS A 314 8.19 -9.55 -12.07
N LEU A 315 7.59 -8.45 -11.61
CA LEU A 315 8.31 -7.40 -10.88
C LEU A 315 8.86 -7.91 -9.54
N GLY A 316 8.14 -8.80 -8.85
CA GLY A 316 8.59 -9.45 -7.62
C GLY A 316 9.84 -10.28 -7.84
N ARG A 317 9.85 -11.17 -8.84
CA ARG A 317 11.05 -11.96 -9.20
C ARG A 317 12.24 -11.07 -9.60
N ARG A 318 11.98 -9.92 -10.22
CA ARG A 318 13.05 -8.93 -10.49
C ARG A 318 13.57 -8.26 -9.22
N MET A 319 12.71 -8.00 -8.24
CA MET A 319 13.08 -7.40 -6.96
C MET A 319 13.95 -8.36 -6.15
N ASP A 320 13.54 -9.62 -6.03
CA ASP A 320 14.32 -10.68 -5.36
C ASP A 320 15.70 -10.87 -6.00
N ALA A 321 15.77 -10.76 -7.33
CA ALA A 321 17.04 -10.83 -8.05
C ALA A 321 17.91 -9.56 -7.93
N GLY A 322 17.45 -8.51 -7.23
CA GLY A 322 18.14 -7.22 -7.09
C GLY A 322 18.20 -6.39 -8.38
N ARG A 323 17.29 -6.63 -9.33
CA ARG A 323 17.31 -6.00 -10.68
C ARG A 323 16.07 -5.20 -11.02
N LEU A 324 15.20 -4.92 -10.05
CA LEU A 324 14.02 -4.09 -10.22
C LEU A 324 14.41 -2.61 -10.18
N ARG A 325 14.06 -1.86 -11.23
CA ARG A 325 14.30 -0.42 -11.31
C ARG A 325 13.05 0.39 -10.94
N PRO A 326 13.18 1.65 -10.48
CA PRO A 326 12.03 2.51 -10.19
C PRO A 326 11.08 2.72 -11.38
N GLU A 327 11.60 2.78 -12.62
CA GLU A 327 10.78 2.89 -13.83
C GLU A 327 9.95 1.63 -14.05
N GLN A 328 10.49 0.45 -13.71
CA GLN A 328 9.76 -0.82 -13.84
C GLN A 328 8.62 -0.91 -12.81
N VAL A 329 8.81 -0.39 -11.60
CA VAL A 329 7.74 -0.24 -10.61
C VAL A 329 6.63 0.68 -11.15
N SER A 330 7.00 1.71 -11.93
CA SER A 330 6.03 2.62 -12.54
C SER A 330 5.12 1.94 -13.58
N PHE A 331 5.58 0.90 -14.28
CA PHE A 331 4.69 0.08 -15.12
C PHE A 331 3.58 -0.57 -14.27
N GLY A 332 3.98 -1.22 -13.16
CA GLY A 332 3.04 -1.91 -12.26
C GLY A 332 2.07 -0.95 -11.58
N LYS A 333 2.57 0.13 -10.97
CA LYS A 333 1.72 1.10 -10.25
C LYS A 333 0.75 1.78 -11.19
N LEU A 334 1.22 2.22 -12.36
CA LEU A 334 0.37 2.87 -13.36
C LEU A 334 -0.73 1.94 -13.86
N ASN A 335 -0.37 0.72 -14.27
CA ASN A 335 -1.30 -0.25 -14.84
C ASN A 335 -2.29 -0.75 -13.79
N ASN A 336 -1.78 -1.42 -12.75
CA ASN A 336 -2.62 -2.21 -11.86
C ASN A 336 -3.58 -1.35 -11.06
N VAL A 337 -3.24 -0.10 -10.73
CA VAL A 337 -4.18 0.75 -9.98
C VAL A 337 -5.30 1.29 -10.88
N ARG A 338 -4.99 1.65 -12.14
CA ARG A 338 -5.99 2.08 -13.12
C ARG A 338 -6.95 0.96 -13.49
N GLU A 339 -6.41 -0.21 -13.83
CA GLU A 339 -7.25 -1.36 -14.18
C GLU A 339 -8.06 -1.84 -12.97
N ALA A 340 -7.48 -1.82 -11.75
CA ALA A 340 -8.23 -2.19 -10.55
C ALA A 340 -9.46 -1.31 -10.31
N ILE A 341 -9.32 0.01 -10.44
CA ILE A 341 -10.44 0.91 -10.18
C ILE A 341 -11.54 0.74 -11.23
N ASP A 342 -11.17 0.50 -12.49
CA ASP A 342 -12.13 0.27 -13.57
C ASP A 342 -12.82 -1.10 -13.46
N ILE A 343 -12.12 -2.13 -13.00
CA ILE A 343 -12.70 -3.42 -12.60
C ILE A 343 -13.74 -3.21 -11.49
N CYS A 344 -13.40 -2.50 -10.42
CA CYS A 344 -14.32 -2.25 -9.30
C CYS A 344 -15.56 -1.46 -9.75
N ARG A 345 -15.38 -0.41 -10.57
CA ARG A 345 -16.47 0.38 -11.14
C ARG A 345 -17.36 -0.45 -12.07
N THR A 346 -16.78 -1.35 -12.85
CA THR A 346 -17.50 -2.26 -13.77
C THR A 346 -18.27 -3.32 -12.99
N ALA A 347 -17.66 -3.96 -12.00
CA ALA A 347 -18.29 -4.89 -11.08
C ALA A 347 -19.53 -4.26 -10.44
N ARG A 348 -19.43 -3.02 -9.96
CA ARG A 348 -20.56 -2.27 -9.40
C ARG A 348 -21.72 -2.11 -10.41
N THR A 349 -21.46 -2.04 -11.72
CA THR A 349 -22.56 -2.04 -12.73
C THR A 349 -23.31 -3.37 -12.83
N ILE A 350 -22.65 -4.49 -12.56
CA ILE A 350 -23.26 -5.82 -12.61
C ILE A 350 -24.20 -6.02 -11.41
N LEU A 351 -23.83 -5.47 -10.25
CA LEU A 351 -24.63 -5.54 -9.03
C LEU A 351 -25.86 -4.60 -9.04
N GLY A 352 -25.90 -3.61 -9.95
CA GLY A 352 -26.98 -2.64 -10.02
C GLY A 352 -27.08 -1.80 -8.74
N ALA A 353 -28.31 -1.58 -8.25
CA ALA A 353 -28.54 -0.77 -7.05
C ALA A 353 -27.97 -1.40 -5.76
N ASN A 354 -27.85 -2.73 -5.68
CA ASN A 354 -27.23 -3.35 -4.51
C ASN A 354 -25.73 -2.99 -4.40
N GLY A 355 -25.09 -2.72 -5.55
CA GLY A 355 -23.68 -2.33 -5.59
C GLY A 355 -23.38 -0.93 -5.05
N ILE A 356 -24.37 -0.09 -4.72
CA ILE A 356 -24.13 1.22 -4.08
C ILE A 356 -24.11 1.16 -2.54
N SER A 357 -24.45 0.00 -1.97
CA SER A 357 -24.46 -0.28 -0.53
C SER A 357 -23.13 -0.93 -0.10
N LEU A 358 -22.78 -0.78 1.19
CA LEU A 358 -21.62 -1.44 1.80
C LEU A 358 -21.80 -2.94 2.05
N GLU A 359 -22.98 -3.50 1.75
CA GLU A 359 -23.24 -4.95 1.74
C GLU A 359 -22.30 -5.68 0.77
N TYR A 360 -21.91 -5.02 -0.33
CA TYR A 360 -20.95 -5.54 -1.30
C TYR A 360 -19.70 -4.66 -1.34
N PRO A 361 -18.50 -5.25 -1.50
CA PRO A 361 -17.25 -4.52 -1.39
C PRO A 361 -16.95 -3.60 -2.59
N VAL A 362 -17.68 -3.74 -3.71
CA VAL A 362 -17.34 -3.14 -5.01
C VAL A 362 -17.21 -1.61 -5.01
N MET A 363 -18.15 -0.89 -4.40
CA MET A 363 -18.12 0.58 -4.36
C MET A 363 -17.11 1.09 -3.33
N ARG A 364 -16.95 0.36 -2.22
CA ARG A 364 -15.92 0.64 -1.21
C ARG A 364 -14.52 0.53 -1.81
N HIS A 365 -14.23 -0.55 -2.54
CA HIS A 365 -12.95 -0.70 -3.25
C HIS A 365 -12.76 0.37 -4.32
N ALA A 366 -13.75 0.62 -5.17
CA ALA A 366 -13.66 1.68 -6.18
C ALA A 366 -13.32 3.04 -5.55
N THR A 367 -13.97 3.39 -4.44
CA THR A 367 -13.74 4.65 -3.74
C THR A 367 -12.38 4.68 -3.04
N ASN A 368 -11.97 3.60 -2.40
CA ASN A 368 -10.64 3.44 -1.81
C ASN A 368 -9.52 3.63 -2.83
N LEU A 369 -9.69 3.05 -4.02
CA LEU A 369 -8.71 3.11 -5.09
C LEU A 369 -8.50 4.52 -5.64
N GLU A 370 -9.42 5.48 -5.43
CA GLU A 370 -9.17 6.90 -5.76
C GLU A 370 -7.94 7.45 -5.00
N SER A 371 -7.78 7.09 -3.71
CA SER A 371 -6.58 7.47 -2.96
C SER A 371 -5.35 6.71 -3.46
N VAL A 372 -5.49 5.43 -3.76
CA VAL A 372 -4.39 4.58 -4.26
C VAL A 372 -3.89 5.04 -5.63
N LEU A 373 -4.79 5.55 -6.47
CA LEU A 373 -4.51 6.16 -7.76
C LEU A 373 -3.65 7.41 -7.61
N THR A 374 -3.88 8.16 -6.54
CA THR A 374 -3.32 9.50 -6.30
C THR A 374 -2.00 9.47 -5.54
N TYR A 375 -1.96 8.79 -4.38
CA TYR A 375 -0.77 8.77 -3.54
C TYR A 375 0.37 7.98 -4.19
N GLU A 376 1.55 8.03 -3.56
CA GLU A 376 2.73 7.26 -4.01
C GLU A 376 3.05 7.55 -5.49
N GLY A 377 2.85 8.79 -5.94
CA GLY A 377 2.97 9.20 -7.33
C GLY A 377 1.65 9.05 -8.09
N THR A 378 1.15 10.17 -8.62
CA THR A 378 -0.07 10.13 -9.44
C THR A 378 0.16 9.33 -10.71
N VAL A 379 -0.96 9.01 -11.35
CA VAL A 379 -1.01 8.47 -12.70
C VAL A 379 -0.08 9.23 -13.66
N GLU A 380 -0.16 10.55 -13.69
CA GLU A 380 0.59 11.41 -14.59
C GLU A 380 2.08 11.36 -14.27
N MET A 381 2.44 11.33 -12.98
CA MET A 381 3.83 11.21 -12.57
C MET A 381 4.45 9.90 -13.07
N HIS A 382 3.75 8.78 -12.94
CA HIS A 382 4.24 7.51 -13.49
C HIS A 382 4.29 7.50 -15.02
N GLN A 383 3.34 8.13 -15.71
CA GLN A 383 3.41 8.30 -17.17
C GLN A 383 4.65 9.11 -17.59
N LEU A 384 4.95 10.22 -16.90
CA LEU A 384 6.12 11.05 -17.19
C LEU A 384 7.44 10.34 -16.85
N VAL A 385 7.50 9.57 -15.76
CA VAL A 385 8.66 8.71 -15.44
C VAL A 385 8.92 7.73 -16.58
N LEU A 386 7.88 7.06 -17.09
CA LEU A 386 8.03 6.11 -18.21
C LEU A 386 8.39 6.83 -19.51
N GLY A 387 7.73 7.96 -19.82
CA GLY A 387 8.03 8.76 -21.01
C GLY A 387 9.49 9.20 -21.04
N LYS A 388 10.02 9.71 -19.91
CA LYS A 388 11.43 10.04 -19.76
C LYS A 388 12.34 8.83 -19.92
N ALA A 389 12.00 7.69 -19.33
CA ALA A 389 12.80 6.48 -19.42
C ALA A 389 12.90 5.93 -20.85
N LEU A 390 11.84 6.09 -21.65
CA LEU A 390 11.76 5.61 -23.03
C LEU A 390 12.44 6.56 -24.03
N THR A 391 12.38 7.87 -23.77
CA THR A 391 12.85 8.90 -24.74
C THR A 391 14.18 9.54 -24.35
N GLY A 392 14.58 9.47 -23.08
CA GLY A 392 15.70 10.23 -22.53
C GLY A 392 15.40 11.71 -22.29
N LEU A 393 14.17 12.18 -22.52
CA LEU A 393 13.79 13.59 -22.42
C LEU A 393 12.93 13.86 -21.19
N ASP A 394 13.29 14.88 -20.40
CA ASP A 394 12.55 15.30 -19.22
C ASP A 394 11.33 16.15 -19.62
N ALA A 395 10.15 15.83 -19.07
CA ALA A 395 8.89 16.50 -19.39
C ALA A 395 8.02 16.76 -18.15
N PHE A 396 8.65 16.93 -16.97
CA PHE A 396 7.95 17.29 -15.73
C PHE A 396 7.66 18.78 -15.60
N ARG A 397 8.27 19.62 -16.47
CA ARG A 397 8.21 21.08 -16.45
C ARG A 397 7.79 21.65 -17.79
#